data_AF-A0A661WQ19-F1
#
_entry.id   AF-A0A661WQ19-F1
#
_cell.length_a   1.000
_cell.length_b   1.000
_cell.length_c   1.000
_cell.angle_alpha   90.00
_cell.angle_beta   90.00
_cell.angle_gamma   90.00
#
_symmetry.space_group_name_H-M   'P 1'
#
loop_
_entity.id
_entity.type
_entity.pdbx_description
1 polymer ?
#
loop_
_entity_poly.entity_id
_entity_poly.type
_entity_poly.pdbx_seq_one_letter_code
_entity_poly.pdbx_strand_id
1 'polypeptide(L)'
;MGIGTSMLLKMQLDKVFKVLDLDAVVELADISTARGLAVNADLIVTSNELVDRIGDVTAPIVAVTNFMDLEGLTEGVRSALKLN
;
A
#
# COMPACT_ATOMS: atom_id res chain seq x y z
N MET A 1 -2.05 10.95 -7.34
CA MET A 1 -1.15 10.12 -8.16
C MET A 1 -1.78 9.92 -9.52
N GLY A 2 -0.96 9.82 -10.58
CA GLY A 2 -1.47 9.44 -11.90
C GLY A 2 -1.64 7.92 -12.03
N ILE A 3 -2.39 7.48 -13.04
CA ILE A 3 -2.67 6.05 -13.29
C ILE A 3 -1.37 5.23 -13.42
N GLY A 4 -0.35 5.75 -14.13
CA GLY A 4 0.92 5.04 -14.33
C GLY A 4 1.68 4.79 -13.02
N THR A 5 1.72 5.76 -12.11
CA THR A 5 2.37 5.59 -10.80
C THR A 5 1.62 4.60 -9.92
N SER A 6 0.28 4.62 -9.95
CA SER A 6 -0.54 3.64 -9.24
C SER A 6 -0.32 2.21 -9.75
N MET A 7 -0.25 2.03 -11.08
CA MET A 7 0.06 0.73 -11.67
C MET A 7 1.46 0.25 -11.29
N LEU A 8 2.47 1.13 -11.31
CA LEU A 8 3.82 0.78 -10.87
C LEU A 8 3.82 0.31 -9.41
N LEU A 9 3.19 1.06 -8.51
CA LEU A 9 3.11 0.67 -7.10
C LEU A 9 2.40 -0.68 -6.93
N LYS A 10 1.28 -0.91 -7.63
CA LYS A 10 0.61 -2.21 -7.62
C LYS A 10 1.53 -3.34 -8.09
N MET A 11 2.27 -3.16 -9.18
CA MET A 11 3.21 -4.17 -9.67
C MET A 11 4.33 -4.47 -8.67
N GLN A 12 4.74 -3.50 -7.86
CA GLN A 12 5.76 -3.70 -6.82
C GLN A 12 5.14 -4.44 -5.62
N LEU A 13 3.95 -4.06 -5.19
CA LEU A 13 3.21 -4.77 -4.15
C LEU A 13 2.93 -6.23 -4.53
N ASP A 14 2.52 -6.49 -5.77
CA ASP A 14 2.32 -7.85 -6.29
C ASP A 14 3.62 -8.70 -6.20
N LYS A 15 4.81 -8.07 -6.25
CA LYS A 15 6.10 -8.75 -6.01
C LYS A 15 6.38 -8.93 -4.52
N VAL A 16 6.14 -7.89 -3.70
CA VAL A 16 6.31 -7.95 -2.25
C VAL A 16 5.49 -9.10 -1.66
N PHE A 17 4.21 -9.20 -2.03
CA PHE A 17 3.34 -10.26 -1.51
C PHE A 17 3.81 -11.67 -1.92
N LYS A 18 4.39 -11.81 -3.12
CA LYS A 18 5.04 -13.07 -3.52
C LYS A 18 6.28 -13.39 -2.69
N VAL A 19 7.10 -12.39 -2.34
CA VAL A 19 8.29 -12.57 -1.49
C VAL A 19 7.89 -12.97 -0.07
N LEU A 20 6.79 -12.41 0.44
CA LEU A 20 6.24 -12.69 1.76
C LEU A 20 5.35 -13.96 1.82
N ASP A 21 5.18 -14.66 0.68
CA ASP A 21 4.29 -15.82 0.53
C ASP A 21 2.83 -15.55 1.00
N LEU A 22 2.30 -14.39 0.62
CA LEU A 22 0.95 -13.94 0.94
C LEU A 22 0.04 -14.01 -0.28
N ASP A 23 -1.17 -14.53 -0.08
CA ASP A 23 -2.26 -14.43 -1.05
C ASP A 23 -3.00 -13.10 -0.82
N ALA A 24 -2.65 -12.08 -1.60
CA ALA A 24 -3.15 -10.73 -1.44
C ALA A 24 -3.74 -10.19 -2.75
N VAL A 25 -4.81 -9.41 -2.63
CA VAL A 25 -5.46 -8.72 -3.75
C VAL A 25 -5.19 -7.22 -3.61
N VAL A 26 -4.58 -6.63 -4.65
CA VAL A 26 -4.31 -5.18 -4.68
C VAL A 26 -5.35 -4.47 -5.53
N GLU A 27 -6.17 -3.65 -4.88
CA GLU A 27 -7.12 -2.76 -5.54
C GLU A 27 -6.53 -1.34 -5.68
N LEU A 28 -6.66 -0.76 -6.88
CA LEU A 28 -6.28 0.63 -7.12
C LEU A 28 -7.50 1.52 -6.95
N ALA A 29 -7.39 2.49 -6.05
CA ALA A 29 -8.45 3.42 -5.70
C ALA A 29 -7.94 4.86 -5.64
N ASP A 30 -8.81 5.83 -5.94
CA ASP A 30 -8.57 7.22 -5.58
C ASP A 30 -8.72 7.43 -4.06
N ILE A 31 -8.36 8.61 -3.56
CA ILE A 31 -8.35 8.90 -2.11
C ILE A 31 -9.74 8.74 -1.49
N SER A 32 -10.78 9.22 -2.18
CA SER A 32 -12.17 9.10 -1.69
C SER A 32 -12.61 7.64 -1.57
N THR A 33 -12.30 6.85 -2.58
CA THR A 33 -12.65 5.43 -2.65
C THR A 33 -11.84 4.62 -1.63
N ALA A 34 -10.53 4.88 -1.52
CA ALA A 34 -9.64 4.23 -0.56
C ALA A 34 -10.10 4.45 0.89
N ARG A 35 -10.56 5.66 1.24
CA ARG A 35 -11.14 5.95 2.56
C ARG A 35 -12.37 5.10 2.85
N GLY A 36 -13.26 4.91 1.87
CA GLY A 36 -14.44 4.07 2.02
C GLY A 36 -14.09 2.58 2.17
N LEU A 37 -13.09 2.11 1.43
CA LEU A 37 -12.60 0.72 1.49
C LEU A 37 -11.78 0.42 2.74
N ALA A 38 -11.19 1.44 3.38
CA ALA A 38 -10.29 1.30 4.51
C ALA A 38 -10.86 0.50 5.70
N VAL A 39 -12.19 0.47 5.83
CA VAL A 39 -12.85 -0.27 6.92
C VAL A 39 -12.70 -1.79 6.77
N ASN A 40 -12.51 -2.26 5.54
CA ASN A 40 -12.38 -3.68 5.19
C ASN A 40 -11.00 -4.03 4.62
N ALA A 41 -10.08 -3.06 4.54
CA ALA A 41 -8.74 -3.28 4.03
C ALA A 41 -7.78 -3.64 5.18
N ASP A 42 -6.92 -4.63 4.96
CA ASP A 42 -5.86 -4.97 5.92
C ASP A 42 -4.71 -3.95 5.90
N LEU A 43 -4.54 -3.24 4.77
CA LEU A 43 -3.45 -2.31 4.55
C LEU A 43 -3.79 -1.27 3.49
N ILE A 44 -3.39 -0.02 3.71
CA ILE A 44 -3.35 1.02 2.67
C ILE A 44 -1.90 1.33 2.34
N VAL A 45 -1.56 1.36 1.06
CA VAL A 45 -0.23 1.76 0.59
C VAL A 45 -0.37 2.95 -0.34
N THR A 46 0.37 4.01 -0.08
CA THR A 46 0.32 5.24 -0.89
C THR A 46 1.65 5.99 -0.86
N SER A 47 1.80 7.02 -1.69
CA SER A 47 2.99 7.87 -1.62
C SER A 47 2.99 8.72 -0.35
N ASN A 48 4.19 9.02 0.18
CA ASN A 48 4.32 9.83 1.39
C ASN A 48 3.56 11.16 1.31
N GLU A 49 3.54 11.79 0.14
CA GLU A 49 2.82 13.06 -0.13
C GLU A 49 1.28 12.96 0.01
N LEU A 50 0.72 11.74 -0.04
CA LEU A 50 -0.72 11.52 0.00
C LEU A 50 -1.23 10.96 1.33
N VAL A 51 -0.33 10.61 2.26
CA VAL A 51 -0.70 10.03 3.56
C VAL A 51 -1.68 10.94 4.31
N ASP A 52 -1.35 12.22 4.44
CA ASP A 52 -2.22 13.21 5.12
C ASP A 52 -3.57 13.37 4.42
N ARG A 53 -3.64 13.09 3.12
CA ARG A 53 -4.89 13.14 2.36
C ARG A 53 -5.76 11.91 2.59
N ILE A 54 -5.20 10.78 2.99
CA ILE A 54 -6.00 9.63 3.43
C ILE A 54 -6.76 9.98 4.70
N GLY A 55 -6.16 10.73 5.61
CA GLY A 55 -6.79 11.13 6.88
C GLY A 55 -6.99 9.93 7.82
N ASP A 56 -7.90 10.09 8.79
CA ASP A 56 -8.12 9.09 9.82
C ASP A 56 -8.88 7.87 9.26
N VAL A 57 -8.21 6.72 9.27
CA VAL A 57 -8.73 5.42 8.83
C VAL A 57 -8.30 4.33 9.80
N THR A 58 -9.04 3.23 9.83
CA THR A 58 -8.76 2.10 10.73
C THR A 58 -7.63 1.20 10.25
N ALA A 59 -7.46 1.09 8.93
CA ALA A 59 -6.38 0.31 8.33
C ALA A 59 -5.01 1.00 8.54
N PRO A 60 -3.93 0.23 8.79
CA PRO A 60 -2.59 0.78 8.81
C PRO A 60 -2.23 1.35 7.43
N ILE A 61 -1.39 2.39 7.42
CA ILE A 61 -0.90 3.06 6.21
C ILE A 61 0.61 2.86 6.07
N VAL A 62 1.05 2.37 4.91
CA VAL A 62 2.45 2.36 4.51
C VAL A 62 2.71 3.50 3.52
N ALA A 63 3.57 4.42 3.94
CA ALA A 63 4.01 5.55 3.14
C ALA A 63 5.23 5.16 2.29
N VAL A 64 5.12 5.33 0.97
CA VAL A 64 6.19 5.00 0.02
C VAL A 64 6.84 6.28 -0.48
N THR A 65 8.15 6.38 -0.32
CA THR A 65 8.98 7.49 -0.83
C THR A 65 9.72 7.11 -2.12
N ASN A 66 10.06 5.83 -2.28
CA ASN A 66 10.70 5.29 -3.48
C ASN A 66 10.01 4.00 -3.94
N PHE A 67 9.27 4.07 -5.05
CA PHE A 67 8.56 2.90 -5.59
C PHE A 67 9.48 1.81 -6.16
N MET A 68 10.75 2.10 -6.37
CA MET A 68 11.71 1.13 -6.92
C MET A 68 12.46 0.37 -5.82
N ASP A 69 12.34 0.80 -4.57
CA ASP A 69 12.92 0.13 -3.41
C ASP A 69 12.00 -1.01 -2.95
N LEU A 70 12.18 -2.17 -3.57
CA LEU A 70 11.38 -3.36 -3.26
C LEU A 70 11.66 -3.86 -1.83
N GLU A 71 12.89 -3.74 -1.34
CA GLU A 71 13.28 -4.20 -0.01
C GLU A 71 12.63 -3.32 1.07
N GLY A 72 12.75 -2.00 0.94
CA GLY A 72 12.08 -1.06 1.85
C GLY A 72 10.56 -1.21 1.83
N LEU A 73 9.96 -1.45 0.65
CA LEU A 73 8.53 -1.72 0.56
C LEU A 73 8.13 -3.03 1.24
N THR A 74 8.95 -4.07 1.09
CA THR A 74 8.73 -5.39 1.72
C THR A 74 8.72 -5.26 3.23
N GLU A 75 9.73 -4.61 3.80
CA GLU A 75 9.82 -4.41 5.25
C GLU A 75 8.70 -3.53 5.79
N GLY A 76 8.31 -2.48 5.04
CA GLY A 76 7.18 -1.63 5.40
C GLY A 76 5.86 -2.41 5.46
N VAL A 77 5.58 -3.23 4.45
CA VAL A 77 4.39 -4.11 4.42
C VAL A 77 4.44 -5.14 5.55
N ARG A 78 5.58 -5.81 5.74
CA ARG A 78 5.77 -6.83 6.79
C ARG A 78 5.50 -6.26 8.17
N SER A 79 6.06 -5.09 8.46
CA SER A 79 5.89 -4.39 9.74
C SER A 79 4.44 -3.96 9.96
N ALA A 80 3.80 -3.38 8.94
CA ALA A 80 2.42 -2.92 9.03
C ALA A 80 1.42 -4.07 9.26
N LEU A 81 1.64 -5.22 8.63
CA LEU A 81 0.84 -6.42 8.80
C LEU A 81 1.27 -7.29 10.01
N LYS A 82 2.29 -6.86 10.77
CA LYS A 82 2.82 -7.55 11.96
C LYS A 82 3.21 -9.01 11.68
N LEU A 83 3.84 -9.25 10.54
CA LEU A 83 4.31 -10.57 10.14
C LEU A 83 5.67 -10.86 10.81
N ASN A 84 5.77 -12.00 11.48
CA ASN A 84 6.98 -12.43 12.22
C ASN A 84 8.13 -12.84 11.30
#